data_AF-A0A1S2T651-F1
#
_entry.id   AF-A0A1S2T651-F1
#
_cell.length_a   1.000
_cell.length_b   1.000
_cell.length_c   1.000
_cell.angle_alpha   90.00
_cell.angle_beta   90.00
_cell.angle_gamma   90.00
#
_symmetry.space_group_name_H-M   'P 1'
#
loop_
_entity.id
_entity.type
_entity.pdbx_description
1 polymer ?
#
loop_
_entity_poly.entity_id
_entity_poly.type
_entity_poly.pdbx_seq_one_letter_code
_entity_poly.pdbx_strand_id
1 'polypeptide(L)'
;MIEFRDFRTLLVHVYAFNYKEAASDLGVTTKTIHRWYENNKAPTHVVKYLMIVARGYLPDREPYIRWYIKGDYIHTPYGRFLAAELEFLNHYKWSARRYADIARNRRERMPDIEKRLKGLIDEASSMLSMIRNSKVG
;
A
#
# COMPACT_ATOMS: atom_id res chain seq x y z
N MET A 1 -22.23 -7.35 -10.21
CA MET A 1 -21.11 -6.66 -9.52
C MET A 1 -21.64 -5.34 -9.00
N ILE A 2 -21.46 -5.02 -7.72
CA ILE A 2 -22.13 -3.91 -7.04
C ILE A 2 -21.40 -2.59 -7.36
N GLU A 3 -22.13 -1.56 -7.78
CA GLU A 3 -21.60 -0.20 -7.97
C GLU A 3 -22.17 0.70 -6.86
N PHE A 4 -21.30 1.25 -6.01
CA PHE A 4 -21.68 2.04 -4.84
C PHE A 4 -21.99 3.49 -5.19
N ARG A 5 -22.97 3.70 -6.08
CA ARG A 5 -23.28 5.02 -6.64
C ARG A 5 -24.59 5.60 -6.13
N ASP A 6 -25.58 4.74 -5.89
CA ASP A 6 -26.93 5.15 -5.52
C ASP A 6 -27.28 4.79 -4.08
N PHE A 7 -28.25 5.51 -3.52
CA PHE A 7 -28.61 5.40 -2.11
C PHE A 7 -29.18 4.02 -1.76
N ARG A 8 -30.01 3.41 -2.63
CA ARG A 8 -30.58 2.09 -2.36
C ARG A 8 -29.49 1.04 -2.22
N THR A 9 -28.56 0.98 -3.17
CA THR A 9 -27.45 0.04 -3.14
C THR A 9 -26.59 0.20 -1.88
N LEU A 10 -26.27 1.45 -1.52
CA LEU A 10 -25.51 1.77 -0.32
C LEU A 10 -26.23 1.35 0.97
N LEU A 11 -27.52 1.69 1.09
CA LEU A 11 -28.34 1.36 2.25
C LEU A 11 -28.43 -0.16 2.45
N VAL A 12 -28.68 -0.90 1.37
CA VAL A 12 -28.78 -2.37 1.42
C VAL A 12 -27.44 -2.99 1.77
N HIS A 13 -26.33 -2.47 1.24
CA HIS A 13 -25.02 -3.01 1.54
C HIS A 13 -24.62 -2.80 3.01
N VAL A 14 -24.90 -1.62 3.57
CA VAL A 14 -24.50 -1.27 4.94
C VAL A 14 -25.44 -1.88 5.98
N TYR A 15 -26.76 -1.82 5.76
CA TYR A 15 -27.75 -2.17 6.79
C TYR A 15 -28.62 -3.40 6.45
N ALA A 16 -28.40 -4.08 5.31
CA ALA A 16 -29.15 -5.29 4.94
C ALA A 16 -30.70 -5.13 5.04
N PHE A 17 -31.24 -4.00 4.55
CA PHE A 17 -32.65 -3.60 4.64
C PHE A 17 -33.17 -3.25 6.04
N ASN A 18 -32.31 -3.16 7.06
CA ASN A 18 -32.71 -2.71 8.39
C ASN A 18 -32.91 -1.18 8.44
N TYR A 19 -34.08 -0.73 8.04
CA TYR A 19 -34.42 0.70 8.00
C TYR A 19 -34.45 1.36 9.39
N LYS A 20 -34.72 0.59 10.45
CA LYS A 20 -34.75 1.10 11.82
C LYS A 20 -33.34 1.43 12.31
N GLU A 21 -32.40 0.54 12.05
CA GLU A 21 -30.98 0.74 12.36
C GLU A 21 -30.40 1.89 11.54
N ALA A 22 -30.67 1.93 10.23
CA ALA A 22 -30.24 3.03 9.37
C ALA A 22 -30.78 4.39 9.84
N ALA A 23 -32.04 4.44 10.26
CA ALA A 23 -32.66 5.66 10.79
C ALA A 23 -31.98 6.13 12.09
N SER A 24 -31.68 5.18 12.99
CA SER A 24 -30.98 5.46 14.24
C SER A 24 -29.56 5.98 14.00
N ASP A 25 -28.79 5.32 13.12
CA ASP A 25 -27.41 5.68 12.81
C ASP A 25 -27.32 7.04 12.10
N LEU A 26 -28.23 7.31 11.16
CA LEU A 26 -28.26 8.56 10.39
C LEU A 26 -28.97 9.71 11.12
N GLY A 27 -29.50 9.48 12.33
CA GLY A 27 -30.18 10.51 13.12
C GLY A 27 -31.47 11.05 12.48
N VAL A 28 -32.20 10.21 11.75
CA VAL A 28 -33.45 10.58 11.05
C VAL A 28 -34.59 9.63 11.38
N THR A 29 -35.82 9.98 10.98
CA THR A 29 -36.96 9.07 11.13
C THR A 29 -36.91 7.93 10.11
N THR A 30 -37.49 6.78 10.45
CA THR A 30 -37.67 5.66 9.51
C THR A 30 -38.45 6.06 8.27
N LYS A 31 -39.46 6.94 8.41
CA LYS A 31 -40.22 7.51 7.29
C LYS A 31 -39.31 8.28 6.32
N THR A 32 -38.32 9.00 6.82
CA THR A 32 -37.31 9.67 5.99
C THR A 32 -36.48 8.67 5.20
N ILE A 33 -36.02 7.59 5.84
CA ILE A 33 -35.26 6.51 5.17
C ILE A 33 -36.10 5.86 4.07
N HIS A 34 -37.35 5.48 4.37
CA HIS A 34 -38.26 4.94 3.37
C HIS A 34 -38.43 5.89 2.18
N ARG A 35 -38.67 7.18 2.44
CA ARG A 35 -38.81 8.17 1.36
C ARG A 35 -37.53 8.27 0.51
N TRP A 36 -36.35 8.26 1.13
CA TRP A 36 -35.08 8.29 0.38
C TRP A 36 -34.85 7.01 -0.41
N TYR A 37 -35.22 5.85 0.15
CA TYR A 37 -35.14 4.56 -0.52
C TYR A 37 -36.07 4.51 -1.73
N GLU A 38 -37.36 4.83 -1.56
CA GLU A 38 -38.35 4.84 -2.65
C GLU A 38 -37.95 5.80 -3.78
N ASN A 39 -37.43 6.99 -3.45
CA ASN A 39 -36.98 7.95 -4.47
C ASN A 39 -35.55 7.74 -4.96
N ASN A 40 -34.82 6.75 -4.42
CA ASN A 40 -33.39 6.55 -4.59
C ASN A 40 -32.55 7.85 -4.44
N LYS A 41 -32.93 8.70 -3.49
CA LYS A 41 -32.38 10.04 -3.35
C LYS A 41 -32.31 10.43 -1.88
N ALA A 42 -31.08 10.56 -1.38
CA ALA A 42 -30.76 11.10 -0.07
C ALA A 42 -29.90 12.38 -0.23
N PRO A 43 -29.78 13.21 0.81
CA PRO A 43 -28.84 14.33 0.81
C PRO A 43 -27.40 13.89 0.50
N THR A 44 -26.64 14.73 -0.19
CA THR A 44 -25.29 14.40 -0.66
C THR A 44 -24.34 13.97 0.46
N HIS A 45 -24.44 14.59 1.65
CA HIS A 45 -23.61 14.21 2.79
C HIS A 45 -23.92 12.80 3.30
N VAL A 46 -25.19 12.38 3.30
CA VAL A 46 -25.61 11.02 3.66
C VAL A 46 -25.05 10.02 2.66
N VAL A 47 -25.17 10.30 1.36
CA VAL A 47 -24.64 9.41 0.31
C VAL A 47 -23.12 9.27 0.45
N LYS A 48 -22.39 10.38 0.63
CA LYS A 48 -20.93 10.35 0.85
C LYS A 48 -20.54 9.57 2.10
N TYR A 49 -21.25 9.76 3.21
CA TYR A 49 -21.04 9.00 4.43
C TYR A 49 -21.21 7.50 4.17
N LEU A 50 -22.34 7.09 3.58
CA LEU A 50 -22.61 5.69 3.28
C LEU A 50 -21.60 5.10 2.29
N MET A 51 -21.11 5.86 1.30
CA MET A 51 -20.04 5.41 0.41
C MET A 51 -18.76 5.10 1.18
N ILE A 52 -18.39 5.94 2.15
CA ILE A 52 -17.20 5.72 2.99
C ILE A 52 -17.39 4.46 3.83
N VAL A 53 -18.54 4.31 4.50
CA VAL A 53 -18.86 3.14 5.34
C VAL A 53 -18.90 1.86 4.52
N ALA A 54 -19.54 1.88 3.35
CA ALA A 54 -19.67 0.72 2.48
C ALA A 54 -18.33 0.26 1.89
N ARG A 55 -17.39 1.18 1.66
CA ARG A 55 -16.15 0.89 0.91
C ARG A 55 -14.88 0.87 1.76
N GLY A 56 -14.92 1.40 2.98
CA GLY A 56 -13.75 1.48 3.86
C GLY A 56 -12.71 2.51 3.40
N TYR A 57 -13.15 3.75 3.15
CA TYR A 57 -12.28 4.88 2.74
C TYR A 57 -11.51 4.71 1.41
N LEU A 58 -11.90 3.74 0.57
CA LEU A 58 -11.30 3.57 -0.74
C LEU A 58 -11.59 4.79 -1.66
N PRO A 59 -10.62 5.23 -2.47
CA PRO A 59 -10.80 6.39 -3.36
C PRO A 59 -11.96 6.21 -4.34
N ASP A 60 -12.69 7.30 -4.61
CA ASP A 60 -13.76 7.30 -5.60
C ASP A 60 -13.25 7.50 -7.05
N ARG A 61 -12.33 6.62 -7.46
CA ARG A 61 -11.73 6.60 -8.79
C ARG A 61 -11.26 5.19 -9.15
N GLU A 62 -11.11 4.92 -10.44
CA GLU A 62 -10.51 3.67 -10.90
C GLU A 62 -9.07 3.51 -10.35
N PRO A 63 -8.65 2.28 -10.00
CA PRO A 63 -9.37 1.00 -10.12
C PRO A 63 -10.36 0.69 -8.96
N TYR A 64 -10.45 1.58 -7.96
CA TYR A 64 -11.07 1.28 -6.66
C TYR A 64 -12.58 1.44 -6.63
N ILE A 65 -13.20 1.98 -7.68
CA ILE A 65 -14.63 2.32 -7.70
C ILE A 65 -15.54 1.11 -7.41
N ARG A 66 -15.07 -0.08 -7.77
CA ARG A 66 -15.76 -1.37 -7.58
C ARG A 66 -15.21 -2.20 -6.42
N TRP A 67 -14.31 -1.63 -5.63
CA TRP A 67 -13.66 -2.31 -4.53
C TRP A 67 -14.32 -1.90 -3.21
N TYR A 68 -14.30 -2.81 -2.24
CA TYR A 68 -14.73 -2.54 -0.87
C TYR A 68 -13.95 -3.40 0.12
N ILE A 69 -13.88 -2.95 1.36
CA ILE A 69 -13.19 -3.64 2.45
C ILE A 69 -14.24 -4.28 3.36
N LYS A 70 -14.07 -5.56 3.69
CA LYS A 70 -14.94 -6.28 4.63
C LYS A 70 -14.09 -7.09 5.60
N GLY A 71 -14.04 -6.64 6.86
CA GLY A 71 -13.10 -7.18 7.85
C GLY A 71 -11.67 -7.07 7.33
N ASP A 72 -10.93 -8.18 7.36
CA ASP A 72 -9.53 -8.22 6.91
C ASP A 72 -9.37 -8.45 5.40
N TYR A 73 -10.47 -8.53 4.65
CA TYR A 73 -10.44 -8.81 3.21
C TYR A 73 -10.75 -7.57 2.37
N ILE A 74 -9.96 -7.40 1.31
CA ILE A 74 -10.23 -6.45 0.23
C ILE A 74 -10.93 -7.22 -0.89
N HIS A 75 -12.13 -6.78 -1.24
CA HIS A 75 -12.92 -7.34 -2.33
C HIS A 75 -12.73 -6.50 -3.60
N THR A 76 -12.43 -7.19 -4.70
CA THR A 76 -12.23 -6.58 -6.02
C THR A 76 -13.09 -7.28 -7.07
N PRO A 77 -13.24 -6.68 -8.27
CA PRO A 77 -13.86 -7.34 -9.43
C PRO A 77 -13.27 -8.71 -9.79
N TYR A 78 -12.00 -8.94 -9.45
CA TYR A 78 -11.23 -10.11 -9.90
C TYR A 78 -11.07 -11.18 -8.80
N GLY A 79 -11.55 -10.92 -7.58
CA GLY A 79 -11.37 -11.80 -6.44
C GLY A 79 -11.24 -11.03 -5.13
N ARG A 80 -10.97 -11.77 -4.05
CA ARG A 80 -10.71 -11.19 -2.73
C ARG A 80 -9.33 -11.60 -2.24
N PHE A 81 -8.67 -10.73 -1.50
CA PHE A 81 -7.37 -10.98 -0.89
C PHE A 81 -7.29 -10.38 0.51
N LEU A 82 -6.41 -10.90 1.36
CA LEU A 82 -6.24 -10.42 2.72
C LEU A 82 -5.48 -9.08 2.71
N ALA A 83 -5.83 -8.16 3.60
CA ALA A 83 -5.13 -6.89 3.74
C ALA A 83 -3.63 -7.10 4.06
N ALA A 84 -3.27 -8.13 4.84
CA ALA A 84 -1.88 -8.45 5.15
C ALA A 84 -1.07 -8.89 3.90
N GLU A 85 -1.72 -9.47 2.89
CA GLU A 85 -1.04 -9.84 1.63
C GLU A 85 -0.57 -8.59 0.88
N LEU A 86 -1.31 -7.48 1.00
CA LEU A 86 -0.91 -6.19 0.42
C LEU A 86 0.31 -5.62 1.12
N GLU A 87 0.35 -5.70 2.46
CA GLU A 87 1.49 -5.26 3.26
C GLU A 87 2.74 -6.09 2.95
N PHE A 88 2.59 -7.41 2.86
CA PHE A 88 3.66 -8.31 2.44
C PHE A 88 4.22 -7.95 1.06
N LEU A 89 3.35 -7.71 0.07
CA LEU A 89 3.78 -7.29 -1.27
C LEU A 89 4.55 -5.97 -1.25
N ASN A 90 4.14 -5.03 -0.39
CA ASN A 90 4.84 -3.76 -0.24
C ASN A 90 6.25 -3.96 0.34
N HIS A 91 6.37 -4.74 1.42
CA HIS A 91 7.67 -5.09 2.01
C HIS A 91 8.57 -5.86 1.06
N TYR A 92 8.00 -6.81 0.30
CA TYR A 92 8.74 -7.55 -0.71
C TYR A 92 9.30 -6.63 -1.79
N LYS A 93 8.48 -5.74 -2.35
CA LYS A 93 8.94 -4.75 -3.36
C LYS A 93 9.98 -3.79 -2.78
N TRP A 94 9.78 -3.31 -1.55
CA TRP A 94 10.73 -2.42 -0.89
C TRP A 94 12.08 -3.10 -0.65
N SER A 95 12.09 -4.32 -0.11
CA SER A 95 13.32 -5.08 0.13
C SER A 95 14.05 -5.40 -1.17
N ALA A 96 13.34 -5.80 -2.23
CA ALA A 96 13.94 -6.02 -3.55
C ALA A 96 14.66 -4.78 -4.10
N ARG A 97 14.03 -3.59 -3.99
CA ARG A 97 14.67 -2.32 -4.36
C ARG A 97 15.90 -2.04 -3.52
N ARG A 98 15.80 -2.24 -2.19
CA ARG A 98 16.90 -2.06 -1.25
C ARG A 98 18.10 -2.95 -1.60
N TYR A 99 17.87 -4.22 -1.88
CA TYR A 99 18.93 -5.15 -2.27
C TYR A 99 19.54 -4.82 -3.63
N ALA A 100 18.71 -4.40 -4.60
CA ALA A 100 19.21 -3.94 -5.89
C ALA A 100 20.12 -2.71 -5.74
N ASP A 101 19.76 -1.75 -4.90
CA ASP A 101 20.59 -0.57 -4.62
C ASP A 101 21.89 -0.94 -3.91
N ILE A 102 21.85 -1.86 -2.93
CA ILE A 102 23.06 -2.37 -2.27
C ILE A 102 23.98 -3.05 -3.30
N ALA A 103 23.43 -3.89 -4.18
CA ALA A 103 24.21 -4.57 -5.22
C ALA A 103 24.84 -3.58 -6.21
N ARG A 104 24.10 -2.56 -6.64
CA ARG A 104 24.61 -1.49 -7.51
C ARG A 104 25.74 -0.71 -6.83
N ASN A 105 25.51 -0.24 -5.61
CA ASN A 105 26.50 0.53 -4.84
C ASN A 105 27.76 -0.30 -4.52
N ARG A 106 27.63 -1.61 -4.28
CA ARG A 106 28.79 -2.50 -4.09
C ARG A 106 29.59 -2.62 -5.38
N ARG A 107 28.93 -2.82 -6.52
CA ARG A 107 29.60 -2.89 -7.83
C ARG A 107 30.36 -1.62 -8.17
N GLU A 108 29.80 -0.46 -7.83
CA GLU A 108 30.46 0.84 -8.04
C GLU A 108 31.67 1.04 -7.12
N ARG A 109 31.62 0.52 -5.88
CA ARG A 109 32.73 0.66 -4.90
C ARG A 109 33.85 -0.38 -5.05
N MET A 110 33.58 -1.53 -5.66
CA MET A 110 34.58 -2.57 -5.89
C MET A 110 35.86 -2.09 -6.60
N PRO A 111 35.79 -1.37 -7.74
CA PRO A 111 37.00 -0.91 -8.43
C PRO A 111 37.83 0.07 -7.60
N ASP A 112 37.17 0.92 -6.80
CA ASP A 112 37.87 1.84 -5.88
C ASP A 112 38.60 1.09 -4.75
N ILE A 113 37.96 0.04 -4.21
CA ILE A 113 38.56 -0.83 -3.19
C ILE A 113 39.74 -1.59 -3.79
N GLU A 114 39.60 -2.16 -4.99
CA GLU A 114 40.69 -2.84 -5.69
C GLU A 114 41.88 -1.92 -5.98
N LYS A 115 41.62 -0.69 -6.41
CA LYS A 115 42.67 0.32 -6.64
C LYS A 115 43.42 0.66 -5.34
N ARG A 116 42.70 0.83 -4.23
CA ARG A 116 43.32 1.07 -2.91
C ARG A 116 44.17 -0.12 -2.45
N LEU A 117 43.68 -1.35 -2.63
CA LEU A 117 44.42 -2.55 -2.28
C LEU A 117 45.71 -2.70 -3.08
N LYS A 118 45.67 -2.44 -4.40
CA LYS A 118 46.88 -2.44 -5.23
C LYS A 118 47.90 -1.41 -4.74
N GLY A 119 47.46 -0.18 -4.45
CA GLY A 119 48.34 0.86 -3.90
C GLY A 119 49.02 0.45 -2.59
N LEU A 120 48.29 -0.19 -1.68
CA LEU A 120 48.86 -0.70 -0.41
C LEU A 120 49.88 -1.83 -0.65
N ILE A 121 49.63 -2.72 -1.61
CA ILE A 121 50.57 -3.80 -1.96
C ILE A 121 51.86 -3.24 -2.54
N ASP A 122 51.75 -2.26 -3.44
CA ASP A 122 52.90 -1.60 -4.05
C ASP A 122 53.74 -0.87 -3.00
N GLU A 123 53.09 -0.18 -2.06
CA GLU A 123 53.73 0.51 -0.94
C GLU A 123 54.45 -0.46 0.00
N ALA A 124 53.79 -1.57 0.39
CA ALA A 124 54.40 -2.60 1.22
C ALA A 124 55.60 -3.26 0.53
N SER A 125 55.51 -3.50 -0.78
CA SER A 125 56.61 -4.06 -1.58
C SER A 125 57.80 -3.12 -1.63
N SER A 126 57.56 -1.82 -1.78
CA SER A 126 58.58 -0.78 -1.70
C SER A 126 59.28 -0.77 -0.34
N MET A 127 58.53 -0.78 0.76
CA MET A 127 59.10 -0.84 2.12
C MET A 127 59.97 -2.09 2.33
N LEU A 128 59.50 -3.26 1.88
CA LEU A 128 60.28 -4.51 1.97
C LEU A 128 61.59 -4.42 1.18
N SER A 129 61.58 -3.81 0.00
CA SER A 129 62.80 -3.59 -0.80
C SER A 129 63.78 -2.63 -0.12
N MET A 130 63.29 -1.57 0.53
CA MET A 130 64.11 -0.64 1.30
C MET A 130 64.77 -1.34 2.51
N ILE A 131 64.03 -2.17 3.23
CA ILE A 131 64.55 -2.96 4.36
C ILE A 131 65.58 -4.00 3.88
N ARG A 132 65.37 -4.60 2.71
CA ARG A 132 66.33 -5.55 2.13
C ARG A 132 67.63 -4.84 1.75
N ASN A 133 67.55 -3.64 1.17
CA ASN A 133 68.73 -2.87 0.78
C ASN A 133 69.47 -2.28 1.98
N SER A 134 68.80 -1.98 3.09
CA SER A 134 69.45 -1.48 4.32
C SER A 134 70.15 -2.57 5.14
N LYS A 135 69.89 -3.86 4.89
CA LYS A 135 70.60 -4.99 5.52
C LYS A 135 71.87 -5.43 4.76
N VAL A 136 72.12 -4.89 3.56
CA VAL A 136 73.25 -5.28 2.69
C VAL A 136 74.37 -4.23 2.69
N GLY A 137 74.22 -3.14 3.45
CA GLY A 137 75.30 -2.22 3.83
C GLY A 137 75.76 -2.48 5.26
#